data_AF-A0A960YUY8-F1
#
_entry.id   AF-A0A960YUY8-F1
#
_cell.length_a   1.000
_cell.length_b   1.000
_cell.length_c   1.000
_cell.angle_alpha   90.00
_cell.angle_beta   90.00
_cell.angle_gamma   90.00
#
_symmetry.space_group_name_H-M   'P 1'
#
loop_
_entity.id
_entity.type
_entity.pdbx_description
1 polymer ?
#
loop_
_entity_poly.entity_id
_entity_poly.type
_entity_poly.pdbx_seq_one_letter_code
_entity_poly.pdbx_strand_id
1 'polypeptide(L)'
;MLDIYDEAVNLYYKTPRDPETAAALLKQACACHPDRQDTSCYNYGVILELEEQYDAARSAYKQAWTRRPETAYELALQRLDANVHTPDARQKQIQLLIAACQKPANSAAAARQMQSLLQTTPLADRPTRSVIDQPYFRDCLAGHPEYRHWLAQLPADQWTPAEFRQQWVQGRSDPHPFNGLLDIQLYLKGQLFSQPSSRAITQSWQKLVQFGRQGQAGAAAEQLRQLFNQLDSAAARDASLHTRTRAIKRAIALLVEQEDWFAPVRAHMAIQKLIQPVLQ
;
A
#
# COMPACT_ATOMS: atom_id res chain seq x y z
N MET A 1 -7.62 14.91 -27.37
CA MET A 1 -6.69 13.77 -27.56
C MET A 1 -6.26 13.37 -26.16
N LEU A 2 -6.57 12.16 -25.72
CA LEU A 2 -6.11 11.69 -24.40
C LEU A 2 -4.58 11.64 -24.43
N ASP A 3 -3.93 11.99 -23.31
CA ASP A 3 -2.50 11.73 -23.16
C ASP A 3 -2.29 10.21 -23.17
N ILE A 4 -1.13 9.74 -23.62
CA ILE A 4 -0.81 8.31 -23.78
C ILE A 4 -1.00 7.53 -22.46
N TYR A 5 -0.81 8.21 -21.33
CA TYR A 5 -1.06 7.68 -19.99
C TYR A 5 -2.55 7.47 -19.71
N ASP A 6 -3.39 8.45 -20.05
CA ASP A 6 -4.83 8.37 -19.85
C ASP A 6 -5.43 7.26 -20.74
N GLU A 7 -4.89 7.10 -21.96
CA GLU A 7 -5.28 6.03 -22.86
C GLU A 7 -4.88 4.66 -22.33
N ALA A 8 -3.63 4.49 -21.86
CA ALA A 8 -3.17 3.23 -21.27
C ALA A 8 -3.95 2.85 -19.99
N VAL A 9 -4.20 3.81 -19.10
CA VAL A 9 -5.01 3.60 -17.88
C VAL A 9 -6.44 3.22 -18.25
N ASN A 10 -7.05 3.92 -19.21
CA ASN A 10 -8.39 3.58 -19.68
C ASN A 10 -8.43 2.16 -20.27
N LEU A 11 -7.48 1.79 -21.13
CA LEU A 11 -7.39 0.44 -21.70
C LEU A 11 -7.26 -0.64 -20.63
N TYR A 12 -6.48 -0.39 -19.58
CA TYR A 12 -6.24 -1.36 -18.51
C TYR A 12 -7.44 -1.52 -17.56
N TYR A 13 -8.15 -0.44 -17.23
CA TYR A 13 -9.24 -0.46 -16.23
C TYR A 13 -10.66 -0.41 -16.82
N LYS A 14 -10.84 -0.18 -18.13
CA LYS A 14 -12.16 -0.23 -18.78
C LYS A 14 -12.76 -1.64 -18.73
N THR A 15 -14.04 -1.75 -19.01
CA THR A 15 -14.72 -3.05 -19.20
C THR A 15 -15.18 -3.19 -20.66
N PRO A 16 -14.73 -4.23 -21.39
CA PRO A 16 -13.76 -5.25 -20.99
C PRO A 16 -12.33 -4.69 -20.92
N ARG A 17 -11.53 -5.18 -19.96
CA ARG A 17 -10.12 -4.78 -19.79
C ARG A 17 -9.26 -5.25 -20.96
N ASP A 18 -8.24 -4.48 -21.30
CA ASP A 18 -7.28 -4.77 -22.37
C ASP A 18 -5.84 -4.46 -21.93
N PRO A 19 -5.27 -5.31 -21.04
CA PRO A 19 -3.94 -5.09 -20.47
C PRO A 19 -2.81 -5.23 -21.49
N GLU A 20 -3.00 -6.05 -22.53
CA GLU A 20 -2.01 -6.25 -23.60
C GLU A 20 -1.83 -4.99 -24.43
N THR A 21 -2.92 -4.37 -24.88
CA THR A 21 -2.86 -3.12 -25.63
C THR A 21 -2.34 -1.97 -24.76
N ALA A 22 -2.73 -1.91 -23.49
CA ALA A 22 -2.20 -0.92 -22.55
C ALA A 22 -0.67 -1.04 -22.35
N ALA A 23 -0.18 -2.28 -22.20
CA ALA A 23 1.25 -2.56 -22.07
C ALA A 23 2.02 -2.23 -23.35
N ALA A 24 1.48 -2.57 -24.54
CA ALA A 24 2.09 -2.28 -25.82
C ALA A 24 2.24 -0.77 -26.06
N LEU A 25 1.20 0.01 -25.71
CA LEU A 25 1.21 1.46 -25.83
C LEU A 25 2.30 2.10 -24.96
N LEU A 26 2.39 1.70 -23.68
CA LEU A 26 3.43 2.21 -22.77
C LEU A 26 4.84 1.72 -23.11
N LYS A 27 4.98 0.51 -23.65
CA LYS A 27 6.26 -0.02 -24.15
C LYS A 27 6.78 0.82 -25.32
N GLN A 28 5.90 1.14 -26.27
CA GLN A 28 6.26 2.03 -27.39
C GLN A 28 6.63 3.42 -26.88
N ALA A 29 5.90 3.94 -25.89
CA ALA A 29 6.18 5.23 -25.29
C ALA A 29 7.54 5.28 -24.58
N CYS A 30 7.86 4.23 -23.84
CA CYS A 30 9.16 4.02 -23.20
C CYS A 30 10.34 4.01 -24.20
N ALA A 31 10.09 3.61 -25.45
CA ALA A 31 11.10 3.54 -26.51
C ALA A 31 11.24 4.84 -27.33
N CYS A 32 10.14 5.54 -27.61
CA CYS A 32 10.10 6.51 -28.71
C CYS A 32 9.73 7.96 -28.34
N HIS A 33 9.23 8.26 -27.12
CA HIS A 33 8.73 9.61 -26.79
C HIS A 33 9.69 10.41 -25.90
N PRO A 34 10.58 11.28 -26.44
CA PRO A 34 11.70 11.88 -25.68
C PRO A 34 11.27 12.60 -24.40
N ASP A 35 10.09 13.21 -24.38
CA ASP A 35 9.53 13.83 -23.18
C ASP A 35 8.78 12.78 -22.34
N ARG A 36 9.29 12.50 -21.13
CA ARG A 36 8.72 11.55 -20.14
C ARG A 36 8.91 10.05 -20.48
N GLN A 37 9.98 9.69 -21.21
CA GLN A 37 10.35 8.27 -21.45
C GLN A 37 10.48 7.47 -20.15
N ASP A 38 11.07 8.06 -19.12
CA ASP A 38 11.25 7.44 -17.80
C ASP A 38 9.90 7.08 -17.15
N THR A 39 8.93 8.02 -17.16
CA THR A 39 7.58 7.78 -16.64
C THR A 39 6.84 6.71 -17.45
N SER A 40 7.02 6.69 -18.77
CA SER A 40 6.45 5.66 -19.63
C SER A 40 7.03 4.27 -19.35
N CYS A 41 8.34 4.17 -19.16
CA CYS A 41 8.99 2.92 -18.75
C CYS A 41 8.53 2.47 -17.36
N TYR A 42 8.34 3.40 -16.43
CA TYR A 42 7.81 3.10 -15.10
C TYR A 42 6.37 2.56 -15.18
N ASN A 43 5.46 3.25 -15.86
CA ASN A 43 4.07 2.82 -15.98
C ASN A 43 3.95 1.47 -16.74
N TYR A 44 4.80 1.24 -17.74
CA TYR A 44 4.93 -0.07 -18.39
C TYR A 44 5.33 -1.16 -17.37
N GLY A 45 6.31 -0.87 -16.52
CA GLY A 45 6.71 -1.75 -15.42
C GLY A 45 5.59 -2.04 -14.42
N VAL A 46 4.74 -1.05 -14.11
CA VAL A 46 3.57 -1.23 -13.23
C VAL A 46 2.54 -2.18 -13.84
N ILE A 47 2.21 -2.03 -15.12
CA ILE A 47 1.28 -2.95 -15.78
C ILE A 47 1.85 -4.38 -15.80
N LEU A 48 3.14 -4.52 -16.11
CA LEU A 48 3.81 -5.83 -16.10
C LEU A 48 3.83 -6.45 -14.70
N GLU A 49 4.05 -5.67 -13.64
CA GLU A 49 4.01 -6.15 -12.26
C GLU A 49 2.61 -6.60 -11.85
N LEU A 50 1.56 -5.85 -12.23
CA LEU A 50 0.17 -6.21 -11.94
C LEU A 50 -0.29 -7.47 -12.70
N GLU A 51 0.28 -7.74 -13.88
CA GLU A 51 0.08 -8.97 -14.65
C GLU A 51 1.15 -10.05 -14.33
N GLU A 52 1.85 -9.92 -13.21
CA GLU A 52 2.82 -10.89 -12.66
C GLU A 52 4.04 -11.21 -13.56
N GLN A 53 4.37 -10.33 -14.52
CA GLN A 53 5.53 -10.43 -15.40
C GLN A 53 6.76 -9.75 -14.79
N TYR A 54 7.22 -10.26 -13.64
CA TYR A 54 8.20 -9.58 -12.78
C TYR A 54 9.57 -9.32 -13.43
N ASP A 55 10.09 -10.23 -14.25
CA ASP A 55 11.38 -10.02 -14.94
C ASP A 55 11.28 -8.90 -15.99
N ALA A 56 10.17 -8.85 -16.71
CA ALA A 56 9.90 -7.78 -17.66
C ALA A 56 9.67 -6.45 -16.92
N ALA A 57 8.92 -6.46 -15.81
CA ALA A 57 8.69 -5.29 -14.96
C ALA A 57 10.00 -4.72 -14.42
N ARG A 58 10.90 -5.60 -13.96
CA ARG A 58 12.26 -5.24 -13.53
C ARG A 58 13.05 -4.57 -14.63
N SER A 59 13.01 -5.11 -15.85
CA SER A 59 13.69 -4.51 -16.99
C SER A 59 13.14 -3.11 -17.30
N ALA A 60 11.82 -2.93 -17.23
CA ALA A 60 11.15 -1.66 -17.46
C ALA A 60 11.49 -0.62 -16.37
N TYR A 61 11.47 -1.00 -15.09
CA TYR A 61 11.86 -0.11 -13.99
C TYR A 61 13.35 0.25 -14.02
N LYS A 62 14.23 -0.68 -14.42
CA LYS A 62 15.66 -0.37 -14.63
C LYS A 62 15.83 0.67 -15.74
N GLN A 63 15.10 0.53 -16.84
CA GLN A 63 15.12 1.53 -17.91
C GLN A 63 14.62 2.89 -17.43
N ALA A 64 13.53 2.94 -16.63
CA ALA A 64 13.05 4.19 -16.02
C ALA A 64 14.13 4.85 -15.15
N TRP A 65 14.74 4.08 -14.24
CA TRP A 65 15.82 4.57 -13.37
C TRP A 65 17.02 5.07 -14.19
N THR A 66 17.52 4.29 -15.14
CA THR A 66 18.71 4.66 -15.93
C THR A 66 18.51 5.98 -16.67
N ARG A 67 17.29 6.26 -17.13
CA ARG A 67 16.95 7.52 -17.78
C ARG A 67 16.86 8.67 -16.79
N ARG A 68 16.20 8.44 -15.64
CA ARG A 68 16.08 9.42 -14.57
C ARG A 68 16.08 8.73 -13.22
N PRO A 69 17.15 8.87 -12.42
CA PRO A 69 17.16 8.36 -11.05
C PRO A 69 16.13 9.13 -10.19
N GLU A 70 15.01 8.49 -9.90
CA GLU A 70 14.00 9.00 -8.98
C GLU A 70 13.67 7.95 -7.91
N THR A 71 13.35 8.42 -6.71
CA THR A 71 13.03 7.57 -5.55
C THR A 71 11.85 6.62 -5.85
N ALA A 72 10.87 7.02 -6.66
CA ALA A 72 9.74 6.15 -6.99
C ALA A 72 10.17 4.91 -7.81
N TYR A 73 11.09 5.09 -8.76
CA TYR A 73 11.61 4.00 -9.60
C TYR A 73 12.54 3.11 -8.78
N GLU A 74 13.28 3.72 -7.85
CA GLU A 74 14.09 3.00 -6.88
C GLU A 74 13.28 2.09 -5.98
N LEU A 75 12.22 2.63 -5.38
CA LEU A 75 11.33 1.85 -4.54
C LEU A 75 10.63 0.74 -5.32
N ALA A 76 10.33 0.94 -6.61
CA ALA A 76 9.76 -0.11 -7.45
C ALA A 76 10.76 -1.24 -7.77
N LEU A 77 12.03 -0.90 -8.04
CA LEU A 77 13.09 -1.91 -8.17
C LEU A 77 13.34 -2.62 -6.84
N GLN A 78 13.43 -1.90 -5.73
CA GLN A 78 13.60 -2.48 -4.40
C GLN A 78 12.41 -3.38 -4.02
N ARG A 79 11.18 -2.99 -4.35
CA ARG A 79 9.97 -3.81 -4.16
C ARG A 79 10.03 -5.07 -5.00
N LEU A 80 10.39 -4.96 -6.28
CA LEU A 80 10.62 -6.14 -7.09
C LEU A 80 11.78 -6.97 -6.55
N ASP A 81 12.86 -6.38 -6.03
CA ASP A 81 13.99 -7.11 -5.46
C ASP A 81 13.65 -7.81 -4.15
N ALA A 82 12.81 -7.20 -3.32
CA ALA A 82 12.19 -7.83 -2.17
C ALA A 82 11.21 -8.96 -2.58
N ASN A 83 10.64 -8.88 -3.79
CA ASN A 83 9.72 -9.87 -4.35
C ASN A 83 10.37 -10.85 -5.36
N VAL A 84 11.66 -10.75 -5.70
CA VAL A 84 12.32 -11.50 -6.80
C VAL A 84 13.55 -12.30 -6.34
N HIS A 85 13.83 -12.41 -5.05
CA HIS A 85 14.74 -13.47 -4.62
C HIS A 85 13.95 -14.70 -4.18
N THR A 86 13.98 -15.70 -5.08
CA THR A 86 13.55 -17.11 -4.99
C THR A 86 12.09 -17.36 -5.46
N PRO A 87 11.78 -18.47 -6.20
CA PRO A 87 10.51 -19.11 -5.91
C PRO A 87 10.57 -19.27 -4.41
N ASP A 88 9.68 -18.58 -3.67
CA ASP A 88 9.55 -18.69 -2.22
C ASP A 88 9.91 -20.14 -1.89
N ALA A 89 10.90 -20.41 -1.04
CA ALA A 89 11.39 -21.80 -0.89
C ALA A 89 10.21 -22.76 -0.63
N ARG A 90 9.12 -22.21 -0.09
CA ARG A 90 7.72 -22.65 -0.14
C ARG A 90 7.15 -22.96 -1.53
N GLN A 91 7.04 -22.02 -2.46
CA GLN A 91 6.69 -22.23 -3.87
C GLN A 91 7.50 -23.36 -4.53
N LYS A 92 8.82 -23.46 -4.28
CA LYS A 92 9.62 -24.59 -4.77
C LYS A 92 9.13 -25.92 -4.17
N GLN A 93 8.83 -25.95 -2.87
CA GLN A 93 8.24 -27.13 -2.24
C GLN A 93 6.84 -27.47 -2.80
N ILE A 94 6.02 -26.45 -3.07
CA ILE A 94 4.69 -26.62 -3.67
C ILE A 94 4.83 -27.26 -5.06
N GLN A 95 5.75 -26.79 -5.90
CA GLN A 95 5.99 -27.38 -7.23
C GLN A 95 6.45 -28.84 -7.16
N LEU A 96 7.37 -29.17 -6.25
CA LEU A 96 7.81 -30.56 -6.04
C LEU A 96 6.66 -31.45 -5.59
N LEU A 97 5.79 -30.94 -4.72
CA LEU A 97 4.61 -31.66 -4.26
C LEU A 97 3.55 -31.82 -5.36
N ILE A 98 3.32 -30.79 -6.18
CA ILE A 98 2.46 -30.86 -7.38
C ILE A 98 2.94 -31.99 -8.30
N ALA A 99 4.23 -32.03 -8.60
CA ALA A 99 4.82 -33.08 -9.45
C ALA A 99 4.65 -34.49 -8.84
N ALA A 100 4.76 -34.61 -7.52
CA ALA A 100 4.52 -35.88 -6.83
C ALA A 100 3.04 -36.31 -6.87
N CYS A 101 2.12 -35.34 -6.89
CA CYS A 101 0.67 -35.54 -6.95
C CYS A 101 0.09 -35.69 -8.36
N GLN A 102 0.88 -35.51 -9.42
CA GLN A 102 0.46 -35.79 -10.81
C GLN A 102 0.33 -37.29 -11.12
N LYS A 103 0.85 -38.16 -10.25
CA LYS A 103 0.68 -39.62 -10.31
C LYS A 103 -0.68 -40.03 -9.70
N PRO A 104 -1.21 -41.25 -9.96
CA PRO A 104 -2.51 -41.67 -9.40
C PRO A 104 -2.58 -41.46 -7.87
N ALA A 105 -3.78 -41.16 -7.37
CA ALA A 105 -4.03 -40.82 -5.97
C ALA A 105 -3.38 -41.83 -4.99
N ASN A 106 -2.92 -41.35 -3.82
CA ASN A 106 -2.20 -42.14 -2.80
C ASN A 106 -0.85 -42.71 -3.26
N SER A 107 -0.16 -42.02 -4.17
CA SER A 107 1.14 -42.50 -4.63
C SER A 107 2.19 -42.45 -3.51
N ALA A 108 3.00 -43.50 -3.40
CA ALA A 108 4.17 -43.50 -2.51
C ALA A 108 5.18 -42.37 -2.83
N ALA A 109 5.08 -41.72 -3.99
CA ALA A 109 5.87 -40.54 -4.33
C ALA A 109 5.39 -39.30 -3.58
N ALA A 110 4.07 -39.09 -3.47
CA ALA A 110 3.47 -37.98 -2.73
C ALA A 110 3.77 -38.07 -1.23
N ALA A 111 3.65 -39.25 -0.63
CA ALA A 111 4.02 -39.48 0.76
C ALA A 111 5.51 -39.18 1.05
N ARG A 112 6.42 -39.67 0.20
CA ARG A 112 7.86 -39.40 0.33
C ARG A 112 8.18 -37.92 0.19
N GLN A 113 7.53 -37.23 -0.75
CA GLN A 113 7.72 -35.80 -0.94
C GLN A 113 7.22 -35.01 0.28
N MET A 114 6.08 -35.39 0.85
CA MET A 114 5.54 -34.78 2.06
C MET A 114 6.45 -35.00 3.27
N GLN A 115 6.98 -36.21 3.42
CA GLN A 115 7.92 -36.53 4.49
C GLN A 115 9.23 -35.76 4.33
N SER A 116 9.79 -35.65 3.12
CA SER A 116 10.95 -34.81 2.84
C SER A 116 10.67 -33.36 3.20
N LEU A 117 9.55 -32.79 2.77
CA LEU A 117 9.15 -31.42 3.08
C LEU A 117 9.12 -31.16 4.60
N LEU A 118 8.59 -32.08 5.39
CA LEU A 118 8.51 -31.92 6.85
C LEU A 118 9.84 -32.13 7.56
N GLN A 119 10.76 -32.91 7.00
CA GLN A 119 12.05 -33.24 7.63
C GLN A 119 13.18 -32.29 7.21
N THR A 120 13.20 -31.87 5.95
CA THR A 120 14.36 -31.19 5.35
C THR A 120 14.11 -29.72 5.02
N THR A 121 12.86 -29.25 5.03
CA THR A 121 12.53 -27.85 4.71
C THR A 121 12.34 -27.01 6.00
N PRO A 122 12.98 -25.83 6.12
CA PRO A 122 12.74 -24.90 7.23
C PRO A 122 11.27 -24.50 7.36
N LEU A 123 10.80 -24.25 8.59
CA LEU A 123 9.38 -23.95 8.84
C LEU A 123 8.86 -22.72 8.09
N ALA A 124 9.69 -21.69 7.93
CA ALA A 124 9.36 -20.47 7.17
C ALA A 124 9.06 -20.78 5.69
N ASP A 125 9.70 -21.82 5.15
CA ASP A 125 9.68 -22.21 3.75
C ASP A 125 8.70 -23.36 3.47
N ARG A 126 7.88 -23.76 4.45
CA ARG A 126 6.85 -24.79 4.25
C ARG A 126 5.56 -24.18 3.73
N PRO A 127 4.81 -24.88 2.85
CA PRO A 127 3.44 -24.50 2.50
C PRO A 127 2.58 -24.43 3.75
N THR A 128 1.61 -23.52 3.78
CA THR A 128 0.70 -23.45 4.93
C THR A 128 -0.30 -24.58 4.92
N ARG A 129 -0.93 -24.80 6.07
CA ARG A 129 -2.01 -25.79 6.22
C ARG A 129 -3.12 -25.56 5.19
N SER A 130 -3.52 -24.32 4.94
CA SER A 130 -4.57 -23.99 3.96
C SER A 130 -4.19 -24.40 2.54
N VAL A 131 -2.92 -24.22 2.14
CA VAL A 131 -2.43 -24.66 0.83
C VAL A 131 -2.54 -26.19 0.68
N ILE A 132 -2.10 -26.96 1.67
CA ILE A 132 -2.14 -28.45 1.60
C ILE A 132 -3.54 -29.02 1.79
N ASP A 133 -4.47 -28.26 2.38
CA ASP A 133 -5.87 -28.65 2.55
C ASP A 133 -6.77 -28.27 1.35
N GLN A 134 -6.19 -27.71 0.28
CA GLN A 134 -6.92 -27.49 -0.98
C GLN A 134 -7.32 -28.81 -1.65
N PRO A 135 -8.45 -28.86 -2.39
CA PRO A 135 -8.97 -30.09 -2.99
C PRO A 135 -7.93 -30.90 -3.78
N TYR A 136 -7.10 -30.23 -4.59
CA TYR A 136 -6.05 -30.88 -5.39
C TYR A 136 -5.07 -31.71 -4.54
N PHE A 137 -4.54 -31.14 -3.46
CA PHE A 137 -3.59 -31.85 -2.58
C PHE A 137 -4.32 -32.81 -1.65
N ARG A 138 -5.53 -32.48 -1.21
CA ARG A 138 -6.35 -33.35 -0.37
C ARG A 138 -6.68 -34.66 -1.08
N ASP A 139 -7.11 -34.61 -2.33
CA ASP A 139 -7.44 -35.81 -3.11
C ASP A 139 -6.20 -36.69 -3.37
N CYS A 140 -5.03 -36.07 -3.48
CA CYS A 140 -3.74 -36.75 -3.62
C CYS A 140 -3.27 -37.42 -2.31
N LEU A 141 -3.44 -36.74 -1.17
CA LEU A 141 -2.75 -37.07 0.09
C LEU A 141 -3.66 -37.68 1.18
N ALA A 142 -4.98 -37.47 1.14
CA ALA A 142 -5.88 -37.80 2.25
C ALA A 142 -6.08 -39.30 2.49
N GLY A 143 -5.76 -40.16 1.52
CA GLY A 143 -5.79 -41.62 1.72
C GLY A 143 -4.57 -42.17 2.48
N HIS A 144 -3.56 -41.34 2.79
CA HIS A 144 -2.45 -41.72 3.65
C HIS A 144 -2.83 -41.62 5.14
N PRO A 145 -2.59 -42.66 5.96
CA PRO A 145 -2.83 -42.62 7.41
C PRO A 145 -2.17 -41.44 8.13
N GLU A 146 -1.03 -40.99 7.61
CA GLU A 146 -0.21 -39.92 8.18
C GLU A 146 -0.71 -38.51 7.82
N TYR A 147 -1.70 -38.37 6.93
CA TYR A 147 -2.14 -37.07 6.42
C TYR A 147 -2.52 -36.07 7.52
N ARG A 148 -3.27 -36.51 8.53
CA ARG A 148 -3.63 -35.66 9.68
C ARG A 148 -2.41 -35.21 10.49
N HIS A 149 -1.42 -36.09 10.62
CA HIS A 149 -0.18 -35.79 11.32
C HIS A 149 0.72 -34.82 10.52
N TRP A 150 0.72 -34.94 9.19
CA TRP A 150 1.42 -34.00 8.31
C TRP A 150 0.82 -32.59 8.38
N LEU A 151 -0.51 -32.46 8.29
CA LEU A 151 -1.19 -31.16 8.37
C LEU A 151 -0.93 -30.41 9.69
N ALA A 152 -0.76 -31.14 10.80
CA ALA A 152 -0.49 -30.56 12.11
C ALA A 152 0.93 -29.97 12.24
N GLN A 153 1.86 -30.33 11.35
CA GLN A 153 3.27 -29.91 11.36
C GLN A 153 3.57 -28.77 10.37
N LEU A 154 2.57 -28.34 9.61
CA LEU A 154 2.69 -27.21 8.68
C LEU A 154 2.37 -25.90 9.39
N PRO A 155 2.98 -24.78 8.95
CA PRO A 155 2.63 -23.47 9.47
C PRO A 155 1.13 -23.19 9.25
N ALA A 156 0.49 -22.66 10.29
CA ALA A 156 -0.81 -22.02 10.14
C ALA A 156 -0.69 -20.83 9.17
N ASP A 157 -1.78 -20.41 8.54
CA ASP A 157 -1.77 -19.19 7.72
C ASP A 157 -1.26 -18.03 8.59
N GLN A 158 -0.14 -17.44 8.16
CA GLN A 158 0.85 -16.80 9.05
C GLN A 158 0.44 -15.45 9.65
N TRP A 159 -0.81 -15.02 9.52
CA TRP A 159 -1.20 -13.68 9.93
C TRP A 159 -2.38 -13.78 10.88
N THR A 160 -2.16 -13.46 12.16
CA THR A 160 -3.31 -13.13 13.00
C THR A 160 -3.99 -11.88 12.43
N PRO A 161 -5.31 -11.73 12.61
CA PRO A 161 -6.01 -10.52 12.17
C PRO A 161 -5.39 -9.21 12.71
N ALA A 162 -4.71 -9.28 13.87
CA ALA A 162 -4.01 -8.15 14.47
C ALA A 162 -2.72 -7.80 13.71
N GLU A 163 -1.89 -8.80 13.40
CA GLU A 163 -0.65 -8.62 12.62
C GLU A 163 -0.97 -8.14 11.20
N PHE A 164 -2.02 -8.67 10.58
CA PHE A 164 -2.49 -8.19 9.29
C PHE A 164 -2.88 -6.73 9.32
N ARG A 165 -3.65 -6.33 10.32
CA ARG A 165 -4.06 -4.95 10.46
C ARG A 165 -2.85 -4.04 10.68
N GLN A 166 -1.86 -4.46 11.47
CA GLN A 166 -0.66 -3.67 11.72
C GLN A 166 0.17 -3.48 10.44
N GLN A 167 0.44 -4.56 9.69
CA GLN A 167 1.18 -4.49 8.43
C GLN A 167 0.43 -3.68 7.37
N TRP A 168 -0.89 -3.84 7.29
CA TRP A 168 -1.75 -3.06 6.39
C TRP A 168 -1.71 -1.57 6.70
N VAL A 169 -1.75 -1.19 7.99
CA VAL A 169 -1.64 0.21 8.40
C VAL A 169 -0.27 0.77 8.07
N GLN A 170 0.80 0.04 8.37
CA GLN A 170 2.18 0.48 8.12
C GLN A 170 2.44 0.69 6.61
N GLY A 171 2.09 -0.30 5.79
CA GLY A 171 2.28 -0.25 4.33
C GLY A 171 1.47 0.85 3.65
N ARG A 172 0.37 1.31 4.26
CA ARG A 172 -0.39 2.48 3.79
C ARG A 172 0.07 3.80 4.39
N SER A 173 0.55 3.81 5.64
CA SER A 173 1.03 5.04 6.26
C SER A 173 2.34 5.50 5.64
N ASP A 174 3.29 4.60 5.41
CA ASP A 174 4.65 4.97 5.02
C ASP A 174 4.75 5.74 3.71
N PRO A 175 4.13 5.31 2.60
CA PRO A 175 4.15 6.05 1.35
C PRO A 175 3.18 7.23 1.34
N HIS A 176 2.35 7.43 2.37
CA HIS A 176 1.33 8.46 2.35
C HIS A 176 1.97 9.86 2.32
N PRO A 177 1.55 10.76 1.42
CA PRO A 177 2.22 12.05 1.20
C PRO A 177 2.23 12.96 2.44
N PHE A 178 1.31 12.73 3.38
CA PHE A 178 1.21 13.48 4.63
C PHE A 178 1.76 12.74 5.85
N ASN A 179 2.39 11.56 5.69
CA ASN A 179 2.96 10.79 6.80
C ASN A 179 4.17 11.47 7.46
N GLY A 180 4.72 12.55 6.89
CA GLY A 180 5.69 13.40 7.59
C GLY A 180 5.06 14.49 8.48
N LEU A 181 3.76 14.75 8.31
CA LEU A 181 3.07 15.88 8.94
C LEU A 181 1.95 15.44 9.89
N LEU A 182 1.19 14.41 9.51
CA LEU A 182 0.01 13.93 10.23
C LEU A 182 0.22 12.50 10.75
N ASP A 183 -0.51 12.13 11.80
CA ASP A 183 -0.55 10.75 12.30
C ASP A 183 -1.53 9.92 11.46
N ILE A 184 -1.04 9.48 10.31
CA ILE A 184 -1.83 8.71 9.33
C ILE A 184 -2.20 7.33 9.91
N GLN A 185 -1.40 6.78 10.81
CA GLN A 185 -1.70 5.50 11.42
C GLN A 185 -2.94 5.57 12.30
N LEU A 186 -3.09 6.62 13.12
CA LEU A 186 -4.31 6.81 13.90
C LEU A 186 -5.55 6.96 13.02
N TYR A 187 -5.43 7.68 11.89
CA TYR A 187 -6.52 7.78 10.91
C TYR A 187 -6.90 6.41 10.33
N LEU A 188 -5.92 5.66 9.81
CA LEU A 188 -6.13 4.35 9.19
C LEU A 188 -6.67 3.30 10.17
N LYS A 189 -6.36 3.43 11.47
CA LYS A 189 -6.90 2.59 12.54
C LYS A 189 -8.31 2.99 12.98
N GLY A 190 -8.86 4.10 12.48
CA GLY A 190 -10.13 4.67 12.95
C GLY A 190 -10.07 5.25 14.37
N GLN A 191 -8.85 5.60 14.84
CA GLN A 191 -8.58 6.01 16.22
C GLN A 191 -8.21 7.50 16.33
N LEU A 192 -8.31 8.26 15.24
CA LEU A 192 -7.88 9.65 15.16
C LEU A 192 -8.48 10.55 16.23
N PHE A 193 -9.69 10.31 16.71
CA PHE A 193 -10.31 11.13 17.75
C PHE A 193 -10.53 10.38 19.07
N SER A 194 -10.10 9.12 19.17
CA SER A 194 -10.20 8.30 20.37
C SER A 194 -8.86 8.09 21.07
N GLN A 195 -7.73 8.37 20.40
CA GLN A 195 -6.39 8.31 20.99
C GLN A 195 -5.63 9.60 20.74
N PRO A 196 -4.88 10.11 21.75
CA PRO A 196 -4.04 11.28 21.56
C PRO A 196 -2.90 10.97 20.59
N SER A 197 -2.69 11.85 19.62
CA SER A 197 -1.54 11.78 18.72
C SER A 197 -0.26 12.23 19.43
N SER A 198 0.85 11.55 19.15
CA SER A 198 2.20 12.01 19.54
C SER A 198 2.71 13.16 18.67
N ARG A 199 2.11 13.36 17.50
CA ARG A 199 2.46 14.44 16.56
C ARG A 199 1.68 15.71 16.88
N ALA A 200 2.42 16.81 17.03
CA ALA A 200 1.89 18.11 17.43
C ALA A 200 0.78 18.63 16.49
N ILE A 201 0.99 18.57 15.17
CA ILE A 201 0.00 19.00 14.16
C ILE A 201 -1.30 18.21 14.31
N THR A 202 -1.22 16.89 14.43
CA THR A 202 -2.42 16.06 14.59
C THR A 202 -3.08 16.27 15.96
N GLN A 203 -2.30 16.52 17.01
CA GLN A 203 -2.85 16.85 18.33
C GLN A 203 -3.62 18.18 18.32
N SER A 204 -3.08 19.22 17.67
CA SER A 204 -3.80 20.51 17.51
C SER A 204 -5.04 20.36 16.65
N TRP A 205 -5.01 19.51 15.61
CA TRP A 205 -6.20 19.14 14.85
C TRP A 205 -7.27 18.44 15.71
N GLN A 206 -6.89 17.44 16.51
CA GLN A 206 -7.79 16.74 17.44
C GLN A 206 -8.47 17.71 18.41
N LYS A 207 -7.71 18.64 18.98
CA LYS A 207 -8.23 19.65 19.92
C LYS A 207 -9.12 20.69 19.24
N LEU A 208 -8.75 21.16 18.04
CA LEU A 208 -9.59 22.08 17.25
C LEU A 208 -10.97 21.46 17.01
N VAL A 209 -10.99 20.22 16.55
CA VAL A 209 -12.20 19.41 16.37
C VAL A 209 -13.01 19.30 17.66
N GLN A 210 -12.35 18.97 18.78
CA GLN A 210 -13.01 18.79 20.06
C GLN A 210 -13.69 20.08 20.51
N PHE A 211 -12.97 21.21 20.45
CA PHE A 211 -13.50 22.51 20.83
C PHE A 211 -14.57 23.03 19.86
N GLY A 212 -14.46 22.71 18.56
CA GLY A 212 -15.49 22.98 17.57
C GLY A 212 -16.82 22.32 17.92
N ARG A 213 -16.79 21.01 18.19
CA ARG A 213 -17.95 20.23 18.64
C ARG A 213 -18.58 20.76 19.92
N GLN A 214 -17.76 21.28 20.83
CA GLN A 214 -18.19 21.81 22.11
C GLN A 214 -18.65 23.27 22.05
N GLY A 215 -18.60 23.93 20.88
CA GLY A 215 -18.94 25.35 20.74
C GLY A 215 -17.96 26.31 21.42
N GLN A 216 -16.77 25.84 21.79
CA GLN A 216 -15.76 26.64 22.49
C GLN A 216 -14.94 27.48 21.50
N ALA A 217 -15.56 28.50 20.93
CA ALA A 217 -15.01 29.25 19.80
C ALA A 217 -13.63 29.89 20.08
N GLY A 218 -13.38 30.40 21.29
CA GLY A 218 -12.08 30.95 21.67
C GLY A 218 -10.97 29.89 21.70
N ALA A 219 -11.24 28.74 22.31
CA ALA A 219 -10.28 27.63 22.37
C ALA A 219 -10.05 27.00 21.00
N ALA A 220 -11.11 26.87 20.19
CA ALA A 220 -11.01 26.44 18.79
C ALA A 220 -10.15 27.40 17.96
N ALA A 221 -10.35 28.71 18.07
CA ALA A 221 -9.53 29.70 17.36
C ALA A 221 -8.04 29.61 17.73
N GLU A 222 -7.73 29.41 19.01
CA GLU A 222 -6.35 29.24 19.47
C GLU A 222 -5.71 27.98 18.90
N GLN A 223 -6.43 26.85 18.91
CA GLN A 223 -5.93 25.60 18.33
C GLN A 223 -5.76 25.68 16.81
N LEU A 224 -6.65 26.37 16.09
CA LEU A 224 -6.50 26.62 14.66
C LEU A 224 -5.26 27.46 14.36
N ARG A 225 -5.01 28.52 15.13
CA ARG A 225 -3.79 29.34 15.02
C ARG A 225 -2.54 28.49 15.27
N GLN A 226 -2.53 27.73 16.35
CA GLN A 226 -1.41 26.84 16.69
C GLN A 226 -1.14 25.84 15.56
N LEU A 227 -2.19 25.24 15.01
CA LEU A 227 -2.11 24.28 13.91
C LEU A 227 -1.51 24.91 12.65
N PHE A 228 -1.96 26.11 12.26
CA PHE A 228 -1.41 26.81 11.10
C PHE A 228 0.06 27.21 11.31
N ASN A 229 0.42 27.68 12.51
CA ASN A 229 1.81 28.02 12.85
C ASN A 229 2.73 26.80 12.81
N GLN A 230 2.26 25.63 13.24
CA GLN A 230 3.02 24.38 13.16
C GLN A 230 3.23 23.94 11.70
N LEU A 231 2.21 24.07 10.85
CA LEU A 231 2.32 23.79 9.42
C LEU A 231 3.29 24.74 8.72
N ASP A 232 3.25 26.03 9.04
CA ASP A 232 4.18 27.02 8.50
C ASP A 232 5.62 26.75 8.98
N SER A 233 5.78 26.38 10.26
CA SER A 233 7.09 25.99 10.81
C SER A 233 7.65 24.74 10.16
N ALA A 234 6.80 23.76 9.81
CA ALA A 234 7.22 22.56 9.09
C ALA A 234 7.70 22.89 7.66
N ALA A 235 6.96 23.75 6.94
CA ALA A 235 7.36 24.21 5.61
C ALA A 235 8.64 25.04 5.62
N ALA A 236 8.87 25.83 6.67
CA ALA A 236 10.10 26.61 6.83
C ALA A 236 11.34 25.72 7.05
N ARG A 237 11.17 24.54 7.66
CA ARG A 237 12.26 23.59 7.90
C ARG A 237 12.55 22.69 6.69
N ASP A 238 11.52 22.39 5.90
CA ASP A 238 11.64 21.55 4.71
C ASP A 238 10.84 22.16 3.57
N ALA A 239 11.58 22.69 2.59
CA ALA A 239 11.01 23.36 1.45
C ALA A 239 10.09 22.45 0.62
N SER A 240 10.33 21.14 0.60
CA SER A 240 9.51 20.15 -0.11
C SER A 240 8.09 20.04 0.45
N LEU A 241 7.87 20.51 1.68
CA LEU A 241 6.57 20.45 2.35
C LEU A 241 5.67 21.67 2.05
N HIS A 242 6.17 22.74 1.41
CA HIS A 242 5.38 23.97 1.17
C HIS A 242 4.04 23.72 0.50
N THR A 243 4.02 22.95 -0.58
CA THR A 243 2.78 22.65 -1.31
C THR A 243 1.84 21.81 -0.45
N ARG A 244 2.39 20.87 0.33
CA ARG A 244 1.62 19.96 1.18
C ARG A 244 0.99 20.69 2.37
N THR A 245 1.74 21.55 3.06
CA THR A 245 1.23 22.31 4.19
C THR A 245 0.18 23.32 3.74
N ARG A 246 0.36 23.97 2.58
CA ARG A 246 -0.67 24.84 1.99
C ARG A 246 -1.95 24.07 1.68
N ALA A 247 -1.84 22.88 1.10
CA ALA A 247 -2.99 22.02 0.82
C ALA A 247 -3.72 21.61 2.11
N ILE A 248 -2.98 21.25 3.18
CA ILE A 248 -3.56 20.92 4.48
C ILE A 248 -4.27 22.14 5.09
N LYS A 249 -3.66 23.33 5.08
CA LYS A 249 -4.30 24.55 5.61
C LYS A 249 -5.62 24.84 4.89
N ARG A 250 -5.65 24.70 3.56
CA ARG A 250 -6.87 24.83 2.75
C ARG A 250 -7.92 23.80 3.10
N ALA A 251 -7.53 22.53 3.20
CA ALA A 251 -8.46 21.46 3.58
C ALA A 251 -9.07 21.69 4.97
N ILE A 252 -8.26 22.10 5.96
CA ILE A 252 -8.75 22.44 7.31
C ILE A 252 -9.72 23.62 7.25
N ALA A 253 -9.39 24.68 6.52
CA ALA A 253 -10.26 25.84 6.36
C ALA A 253 -11.62 25.44 5.75
N LEU A 254 -11.62 24.59 4.72
CA LEU A 254 -12.84 24.07 4.10
C LEU A 254 -13.65 23.22 5.09
N LEU A 255 -13.02 22.34 5.87
CA LEU A 255 -13.70 21.54 6.88
C LEU A 255 -14.38 22.41 7.95
N VAL A 256 -13.70 23.47 8.41
CA VAL A 256 -14.29 24.42 9.36
C VAL A 256 -15.51 25.15 8.77
N GLU A 257 -15.46 25.49 7.48
CA GLU A 257 -16.55 26.17 6.76
C GLU A 257 -17.72 25.26 6.40
N GLN A 258 -17.48 23.99 6.12
CA GLN A 258 -18.50 23.12 5.52
C GLN A 258 -19.12 22.17 6.52
N GLU A 259 -18.36 21.75 7.53
CA GLU A 259 -18.81 20.63 8.34
C GLU A 259 -19.67 21.06 9.54
N ASP A 260 -20.69 20.26 9.86
CA ASP A 260 -21.72 20.58 10.86
C ASP A 260 -21.17 20.71 12.28
N TRP A 261 -20.22 19.86 12.63
CA TRP A 261 -19.49 19.89 13.90
C TRP A 261 -18.67 21.17 14.14
N PHE A 262 -18.49 22.03 13.13
CA PHE A 262 -17.94 23.37 13.31
C PHE A 262 -18.99 24.49 13.24
N ALA A 263 -20.25 24.19 12.91
CA ALA A 263 -21.32 25.19 12.83
C ALA A 263 -21.43 26.10 14.08
N PRO A 264 -21.25 25.59 15.33
CA PRO A 264 -21.32 26.45 16.52
C PRO A 264 -20.21 27.51 16.62
N VAL A 265 -19.07 27.29 15.96
CA VAL A 265 -17.89 28.15 16.06
C VAL A 265 -17.55 28.86 14.75
N ARG A 266 -18.14 28.45 13.62
CA ARG A 266 -17.80 28.90 12.26
C ARG A 266 -17.84 30.42 12.11
N ALA A 267 -18.90 31.07 12.59
CA ALA A 267 -19.06 32.53 12.47
C ALA A 267 -18.14 33.35 13.39
N HIS A 268 -17.33 32.71 14.24
CA HIS A 268 -16.48 33.42 15.17
C HIS A 268 -15.39 34.22 14.46
N MET A 269 -15.29 35.52 14.75
CA MET A 269 -14.41 36.45 14.04
C MET A 269 -12.93 36.01 14.02
N ALA A 270 -12.41 35.45 15.12
CA ALA A 270 -11.01 35.01 15.17
C ALA A 270 -10.74 33.80 14.27
N ILE A 271 -11.74 32.92 14.07
CA ILE A 271 -11.65 31.77 13.17
C ILE A 271 -11.71 32.27 11.72
N GLN A 272 -12.67 33.13 11.40
CA GLN A 272 -12.82 33.71 10.06
C GLN A 272 -11.55 34.44 9.61
N LYS A 273 -10.92 35.23 10.49
CA LYS A 273 -9.64 35.91 10.19
C LYS A 273 -8.50 34.95 9.84
N LEU A 274 -8.52 33.72 10.35
CA LEU A 274 -7.48 32.72 10.06
C LEU A 274 -7.74 31.98 8.74
N ILE A 275 -8.99 31.65 8.43
CA ILE A 275 -9.33 30.78 7.30
C ILE A 275 -9.53 31.53 5.98
N GLN A 276 -10.09 32.75 6.01
CA GLN A 276 -10.39 33.51 4.79
C GLN A 276 -9.16 33.74 3.89
N PRO A 277 -7.97 34.12 4.43
CA PRO A 277 -6.78 34.31 3.59
C PRO A 277 -6.26 33.03 2.94
N VAL A 278 -6.63 31.87 3.47
CA VAL A 278 -6.16 30.56 2.98
C VAL A 278 -7.07 30.04 1.86
N LEU A 279 -8.35 30.42 1.89
CA LEU A 279 -9.39 30.04 0.91
C LEU A 279 -9.36 30.89 -0.37
N GLN A 280 -8.74 32.07 -0.31
CA GLN A 280 -8.45 32.92 -1.47
C GLN A 280 -7.25 32.39 -2.29
#